data_AF-A0A420MGF6-F1
#
_entry.id   AF-A0A420MGF6-F1
#
_cell.length_a   1.000
_cell.length_b   1.000
_cell.length_c   1.000
_cell.angle_alpha   90.00
_cell.angle_beta   90.00
_cell.angle_gamma   90.00
#
_symmetry.space_group_name_H-M   'P 1'
#
loop_
_entity.id
_entity.type
_entity.pdbx_description
1 polymer ?
#
loop_
_entity_poly.entity_id
_entity_poly.type
_entity_poly.pdbx_seq_one_letter_code
_entity_poly.pdbx_strand_id
1 'polypeptide(L)'
;MSCFPYPRDTDVEAIRVPLIARIKYSITGQTDFSDFFKRALDGSHSLASAIQSWLFFGLASEALGRNIRHEEFAGADLDEPHPSIDLRIPEWYWRELKARWDELDDSLTAVEFEAKRTQLKKIYESAQIVAIYIDLLANSLDDNKLTEILLSIHMLLYLVAYVLDSNTLKVTQTTTSSASTKLLKRRMVKNGWCEKRLNFLDASPMFYPAFYFLSPPKPPRINAEDHSSCSSDRCLVTSKLFKPLHRTDGCLCEDVVVPVDRVYTIVASGGIPLVRITRSPLGKIELEVVPYTPSSRFIAISHVWGDQQFGSAQNCLHKC
;
A
#
# COMPACT_ATOMS: atom_id res chain seq x y z
N MET A 1 -21.41 -7.54 6.25
CA MET A 1 -20.53 -7.46 5.06
C MET A 1 -19.92 -6.05 5.02
N SER A 2 -18.74 -5.92 4.43
CA SER A 2 -17.97 -4.67 4.41
C SER A 2 -17.72 -4.18 2.99
N CYS A 3 -17.56 -2.87 2.79
CA CYS A 3 -17.35 -2.25 1.48
C CYS A 3 -16.06 -2.75 0.82
N PHE A 4 -14.98 -2.81 1.61
CA PHE A 4 -13.68 -3.23 1.10
C PHE A 4 -13.43 -4.71 1.38
N PRO A 5 -12.98 -5.48 0.38
CA PRO A 5 -12.67 -6.89 0.57
C PRO A 5 -11.48 -7.06 1.52
N TYR A 6 -11.36 -8.26 2.09
CA TYR A 6 -10.19 -8.68 2.83
C TYR A 6 -9.74 -10.04 2.32
N PRO A 7 -8.42 -10.32 2.24
CA PRO A 7 -7.93 -11.63 1.85
C PRO A 7 -8.52 -12.71 2.78
N ARG A 8 -8.95 -13.84 2.20
CA ARG A 8 -9.55 -14.96 2.96
C ARG A 8 -8.49 -15.86 3.60
N ASP A 9 -7.35 -16.02 2.94
CA ASP A 9 -6.28 -16.94 3.34
C ASP A 9 -5.13 -16.18 4.03
N THR A 10 -5.45 -15.42 5.08
CA THR A 10 -4.46 -14.64 5.86
C THR A 10 -4.65 -14.86 7.35
N ASP A 11 -3.55 -15.03 8.08
CA ASP A 11 -3.47 -15.11 9.54
C ASP A 11 -3.43 -13.72 10.21
N VAL A 12 -3.42 -12.67 9.41
CA VAL A 12 -3.29 -11.27 9.83
C VAL A 12 -4.69 -10.66 9.97
N GLU A 13 -5.11 -10.34 11.19
CA GLU A 13 -6.46 -9.86 11.53
C GLU A 13 -6.77 -8.47 10.96
N ALA A 14 -7.99 -8.24 10.47
CA ALA A 14 -8.40 -6.92 9.99
C ALA A 14 -8.24 -5.82 11.06
N ILE A 15 -7.82 -4.62 10.64
CA ILE A 15 -7.67 -3.48 11.55
C ILE A 15 -9.05 -3.06 12.08
N ARG A 16 -9.14 -2.99 13.41
CA ARG A 16 -10.27 -2.47 14.18
C ARG A 16 -9.89 -1.10 14.72
N VAL A 17 -10.59 -0.05 14.28
CA VAL A 17 -10.27 1.33 14.65
C VAL A 17 -11.08 1.69 15.89
N PRO A 18 -10.47 2.21 16.98
CA PRO A 18 -11.22 2.49 18.20
C PRO A 18 -12.29 3.57 17.96
N LEU A 19 -13.52 3.33 18.42
CA LEU A 19 -14.58 4.34 18.39
C LEU A 19 -14.48 5.23 19.63
N ILE A 20 -13.87 6.40 19.48
CA ILE A 20 -13.61 7.36 20.55
C ILE A 20 -14.27 8.72 20.32
N ALA A 21 -14.95 8.91 19.19
CA ALA A 21 -15.69 10.13 18.86
C ALA A 21 -16.78 10.42 19.91
N ARG A 22 -16.67 11.57 20.57
CA ARG A 22 -17.60 11.99 21.64
C ARG A 22 -18.61 13.05 21.22
N ILE A 23 -18.33 13.77 20.13
CA ILE A 23 -19.11 14.93 19.71
C ILE A 23 -19.92 14.54 18.49
N LYS A 24 -21.23 14.74 18.55
CA LYS A 24 -22.13 14.42 17.44
C LYS A 24 -22.10 15.56 16.42
N TYR A 25 -21.83 15.21 15.17
CA TYR A 25 -22.01 16.13 14.05
C TYR A 25 -23.49 16.34 13.74
N SER A 26 -23.86 17.54 13.27
CA SER A 26 -25.23 17.85 12.83
C SER A 26 -25.21 18.72 11.58
N ILE A 27 -25.74 18.18 10.47
CA ILE A 27 -25.87 18.88 9.17
C ILE A 27 -26.81 20.08 9.28
N THR A 28 -27.84 19.99 10.13
CA THR A 28 -28.82 21.07 10.36
C THR A 28 -28.38 22.02 11.47
N GLY A 29 -27.18 21.84 12.02
CA GLY A 29 -26.61 22.74 13.01
C GLY A 29 -26.33 24.12 12.42
N GLN A 30 -26.27 25.15 13.28
CA GLN A 30 -25.92 26.51 12.86
C GLN A 30 -24.44 26.70 12.46
N THR A 31 -23.63 25.64 12.49
CA THR A 31 -22.20 25.69 12.21
C THR A 31 -21.87 25.03 10.90
N ASP A 32 -21.15 25.75 10.05
CA ASP A 32 -20.49 25.18 8.87
C ASP A 32 -19.51 24.05 9.26
N PHE A 33 -19.25 23.14 8.32
CA PHE A 33 -18.38 21.97 8.49
C PHE A 33 -17.00 22.36 9.06
N SER A 34 -16.45 23.50 8.64
CA SER A 34 -15.16 24.01 9.13
C SER A 34 -15.20 24.51 10.58
N ASP A 35 -16.31 25.14 10.97
CA ASP A 35 -16.48 25.63 12.34
C ASP A 35 -16.75 24.50 13.33
N PHE A 36 -17.32 23.39 12.86
CA PHE A 36 -17.44 22.18 13.66
C PHE A 36 -16.09 21.69 14.15
N PHE A 37 -15.01 21.78 13.35
CA PHE A 37 -13.68 21.35 13.79
C PHE A 37 -13.21 22.06 15.06
N LYS A 38 -13.35 23.38 15.12
CA LYS A 38 -12.94 24.17 16.28
C LYS A 38 -13.70 23.72 17.53
N ARG A 39 -15.02 23.56 17.42
CA ARG A 39 -15.86 23.05 18.51
C ARG A 39 -15.50 21.61 18.89
N ALA A 40 -15.17 20.79 17.91
CA ALA A 40 -14.78 19.40 18.13
C ALA A 40 -13.47 19.31 18.91
N LEU A 41 -12.50 20.19 18.61
CA LEU A 41 -11.26 20.32 19.37
C LEU A 41 -11.54 20.82 20.80
N ASP A 42 -12.33 21.88 20.95
CA ASP A 42 -12.62 22.48 22.26
C ASP A 42 -13.41 21.55 23.18
N GLY A 43 -14.35 20.78 22.62
CA GLY A 43 -15.21 19.85 23.35
C GLY A 43 -14.59 18.47 23.59
N SER A 44 -13.43 18.17 23.01
CA SER A 44 -12.78 16.86 23.08
C SER A 44 -11.55 16.89 23.98
N HIS A 45 -11.37 15.86 24.79
CA HIS A 45 -10.15 15.69 25.58
C HIS A 45 -8.96 15.18 24.76
N SER A 46 -9.15 14.80 23.48
CA SER A 46 -8.06 14.38 22.59
C SER A 46 -8.29 14.79 21.13
N LEU A 47 -7.18 15.08 20.43
CA LEU A 47 -7.17 15.37 19.00
C LEU A 47 -7.79 14.23 18.18
N ALA A 48 -7.47 12.98 18.53
CA ALA A 48 -8.00 11.80 17.84
C ALA A 48 -9.53 11.71 17.89
N SER A 49 -10.14 12.01 19.04
CA SER A 49 -11.61 12.05 19.19
C SER A 49 -12.24 13.20 18.41
N ALA A 50 -11.61 14.38 18.39
CA ALA A 50 -12.07 15.53 17.61
C ALA A 50 -12.04 15.22 16.10
N ILE A 51 -10.94 14.62 15.63
CA ILE A 51 -10.75 14.24 14.23
C ILE A 51 -11.71 13.13 13.81
N GLN A 52 -11.93 12.11 14.64
CA GLN A 52 -12.92 11.09 14.32
C GLN A 52 -14.34 11.67 14.29
N SER A 53 -14.70 12.53 15.25
CA SER A 53 -16.03 13.19 15.28
C SER A 53 -16.27 14.05 14.04
N TRP A 54 -15.24 14.77 13.57
CA TRP A 54 -15.35 15.69 12.45
C TRP A 54 -15.12 15.04 11.09
N LEU A 55 -13.91 14.54 10.84
CA LEU A 55 -13.50 14.09 9.52
C LEU A 55 -14.11 12.74 9.14
N PHE A 56 -14.37 11.85 10.11
CA PHE A 56 -15.06 10.60 9.82
C PHE A 56 -16.58 10.78 9.84
N PHE A 57 -17.16 11.09 11.00
CA PHE A 57 -18.62 11.15 11.13
C PHE A 57 -19.26 12.37 10.47
N GLY A 58 -18.59 13.52 10.49
CA GLY A 58 -19.08 14.72 9.81
C GLY A 58 -19.09 14.54 8.29
N LEU A 59 -17.97 14.10 7.71
CA LEU A 59 -17.91 13.86 6.25
C LEU A 59 -18.91 12.79 5.81
N ALA A 60 -19.01 11.69 6.57
CA ALA A 60 -19.96 10.63 6.27
C ALA A 60 -21.40 11.16 6.28
N SER A 61 -21.75 12.00 7.25
CA SER A 61 -23.08 12.61 7.36
C SER A 61 -23.36 13.56 6.19
N GLU A 62 -22.43 14.46 5.87
CA GLU A 62 -22.53 15.38 4.73
C GLU A 62 -22.70 14.64 3.40
N ALA A 63 -21.95 13.55 3.19
CA ALA A 63 -22.03 12.75 1.97
C ALA A 63 -23.38 12.02 1.81
N LEU A 64 -23.98 11.54 2.91
CA LEU A 64 -25.32 10.93 2.90
C LEU A 64 -26.46 11.97 2.90
N GLY A 65 -26.18 13.21 3.31
CA GLY A 65 -27.20 14.23 3.53
C GLY A 65 -28.10 13.95 4.75
N ARG A 66 -27.64 13.13 5.70
CA ARG A 66 -28.33 12.88 6.99
C ARG A 66 -27.34 12.72 8.13
N ASN A 67 -27.78 13.02 9.35
CA ASN A 67 -26.97 12.78 10.55
C ASN A 67 -26.80 11.28 10.80
N ILE A 68 -25.55 10.83 10.95
CA ILE A 68 -25.23 9.45 11.29
C ILE A 68 -25.00 9.30 12.80
N ARG A 69 -25.57 8.25 13.39
CA ARG A 69 -25.26 7.87 14.77
C ARG A 69 -23.96 7.06 14.78
N HIS A 70 -23.07 7.34 15.73
CA HIS A 70 -21.76 6.69 15.79
C HIS A 70 -21.85 5.15 15.89
N GLU A 71 -22.91 4.67 16.55
CA GLU A 71 -23.20 3.26 16.76
C GLU A 71 -23.53 2.51 15.46
N GLU A 72 -23.93 3.20 14.38
CA GLU A 72 -24.17 2.59 13.06
C GLU A 72 -22.87 2.02 12.44
N PHE A 73 -21.71 2.53 12.88
CA PHE A 73 -20.38 2.06 12.47
C PHE A 73 -19.72 1.15 13.51
N ALA A 74 -20.28 1.01 14.70
CA ALA A 74 -19.74 0.13 15.73
C ALA A 74 -19.91 -1.33 15.31
N GLY A 75 -18.82 -2.10 15.31
CA GLY A 75 -18.90 -3.55 15.15
C GLY A 75 -19.38 -4.21 16.44
N ALA A 76 -20.14 -5.30 16.29
CA ALA A 76 -20.51 -6.18 17.38
C ALA A 76 -19.37 -7.14 17.67
N ASP A 77 -18.28 -6.64 18.27
CA ASP A 77 -17.29 -7.53 18.87
C ASP A 77 -17.65 -7.70 20.35
N LEU A 78 -18.15 -8.89 20.71
CA LEU A 78 -18.70 -9.15 22.05
C LEU A 78 -17.60 -9.23 23.11
N ASP A 79 -16.34 -9.41 22.70
CA ASP A 79 -15.19 -9.64 23.57
C ASP A 79 -14.31 -8.39 23.78
N GLU A 80 -14.51 -7.31 23.02
CA GLU A 80 -13.79 -6.05 23.23
C GLU A 80 -14.54 -5.11 24.20
N PRO A 81 -13.87 -4.59 25.24
CA PRO A 81 -14.51 -3.71 26.21
C PRO A 81 -14.92 -2.33 25.66
N HIS A 82 -14.52 -1.99 24.43
CA HIS A 82 -14.79 -0.71 23.79
C HIS A 82 -15.27 -0.91 22.35
N PRO A 83 -16.25 -0.11 21.87
CA PRO A 83 -16.71 -0.22 20.49
C PRO A 83 -15.58 0.15 19.52
N SER A 84 -15.53 -0.55 18.38
CA SER A 84 -14.57 -0.33 17.31
C SER A 84 -15.25 -0.29 15.93
N ILE A 85 -14.66 0.45 14.99
CA ILE A 85 -15.08 0.56 13.59
C ILE A 85 -14.25 -0.42 12.76
N ASP A 86 -14.89 -1.20 11.90
CA ASP A 86 -14.18 -1.99 10.88
C ASP A 86 -13.54 -1.08 9.85
N LEU A 87 -12.23 -1.13 9.66
CA LEU A 87 -11.53 -0.31 8.67
C LEU A 87 -12.06 -0.53 7.24
N ARG A 88 -12.66 -1.68 6.96
CA ARG A 88 -13.25 -2.02 5.66
C ARG A 88 -14.56 -1.30 5.38
N ILE A 89 -15.09 -0.54 6.34
CA ILE A 89 -16.34 0.21 6.30
C ILE A 89 -17.56 -0.71 6.12
N PRO A 90 -18.65 -0.55 6.90
CA PRO A 90 -19.84 -1.37 6.72
C PRO A 90 -20.48 -1.19 5.33
N GLU A 91 -20.88 -2.29 4.68
CA GLU A 91 -21.46 -2.27 3.31
C GLU A 91 -22.71 -1.39 3.20
N TRP A 92 -23.49 -1.25 4.28
CA TRP A 92 -24.66 -0.38 4.28
C TRP A 92 -24.31 1.06 3.89
N TYR A 93 -23.14 1.56 4.32
CA TYR A 93 -22.73 2.94 4.06
C TYR A 93 -22.56 3.18 2.56
N TRP A 94 -21.87 2.27 1.86
CA TRP A 94 -21.68 2.39 0.41
C TRP A 94 -23.01 2.28 -0.35
N ARG A 95 -23.87 1.31 0.03
CA ARG A 95 -25.17 1.14 -0.63
C ARG A 95 -26.04 2.38 -0.49
N GLU A 96 -26.08 2.96 0.70
CA GLU A 96 -26.86 4.17 0.96
C GLU A 96 -26.26 5.39 0.25
N LEU A 97 -24.93 5.57 0.31
CA LEU A 97 -24.24 6.65 -0.39
C LEU A 97 -24.52 6.59 -1.89
N LYS A 98 -24.35 5.43 -2.52
CA LYS A 98 -24.61 5.28 -3.95
C LYS A 98 -26.07 5.56 -4.29
N ALA A 99 -27.00 4.92 -3.57
CA ALA A 99 -28.44 5.08 -3.83
C ALA A 99 -28.87 6.55 -3.72
N ARG A 100 -28.34 7.28 -2.73
CA ARG A 100 -28.63 8.70 -2.54
C ARG A 100 -28.18 9.55 -3.72
N TRP A 101 -26.97 9.31 -4.22
CA TRP A 101 -26.41 10.11 -5.30
C TRP A 101 -27.01 9.73 -6.67
N ASP A 102 -27.39 8.47 -6.86
CA ASP A 102 -28.20 8.04 -8.01
C ASP A 102 -29.58 8.75 -7.98
N GLU A 103 -30.27 8.76 -6.84
CA GLU A 103 -31.58 9.45 -6.69
C GLU A 103 -31.46 10.95 -6.96
N LEU A 104 -30.38 11.61 -6.52
CA LEU A 104 -30.14 13.02 -6.80
C LEU A 104 -29.95 13.30 -8.29
N ASP A 105 -29.23 12.44 -9.01
CA ASP A 105 -29.00 12.57 -10.45
C ASP A 105 -30.32 12.35 -11.23
N ASP A 106 -31.15 11.40 -10.78
CA ASP A 106 -32.45 11.10 -11.38
C ASP A 106 -33.51 12.18 -11.12
N SER A 107 -33.48 12.83 -9.96
CA SER A 107 -34.56 13.72 -9.49
C SER A 107 -34.30 15.21 -9.73
N LEU A 108 -33.05 15.63 -9.86
CA LEU A 108 -32.69 17.04 -10.00
C LEU A 108 -32.41 17.41 -11.46
N THR A 109 -32.48 18.70 -11.76
CA THR A 109 -31.89 19.19 -13.01
C THR A 109 -30.36 19.07 -12.95
N ALA A 110 -29.70 18.97 -14.11
CA ALA A 110 -28.23 18.90 -14.16
C ALA A 110 -27.52 20.06 -13.42
N VAL A 111 -28.12 21.26 -13.42
CA VAL A 111 -27.59 22.43 -12.72
C VAL A 111 -27.70 22.27 -11.20
N GLU A 112 -28.83 21.78 -10.70
CA GLU A 112 -29.04 21.55 -9.27
C GLU A 112 -28.19 20.39 -8.75
N PHE A 113 -28.09 19.30 -9.52
CA PHE A 113 -27.22 18.16 -9.19
C PHE A 113 -25.76 18.60 -9.09
N GLU A 114 -25.26 19.33 -10.08
CA GLU A 114 -23.87 19.82 -10.06
C GLU A 114 -23.63 20.83 -8.93
N ALA A 115 -24.64 21.63 -8.55
CA ALA A 115 -24.55 22.50 -7.38
C ALA A 115 -24.40 21.70 -6.07
N LYS A 116 -25.17 20.60 -5.91
CA LYS A 116 -25.03 19.69 -4.76
C LYS A 116 -23.67 19.00 -4.73
N ARG A 117 -23.21 18.51 -5.88
CA ARG A 117 -21.88 17.90 -6.06
C ARG A 117 -20.76 18.86 -5.72
N THR A 118 -20.84 20.10 -6.22
CA THR A 118 -19.87 21.16 -5.92
C THR A 118 -19.85 21.51 -4.43
N GLN A 119 -21.00 21.52 -3.77
CA GLN A 119 -21.09 21.74 -2.32
C GLN A 119 -20.37 20.63 -1.54
N LEU A 120 -20.67 19.35 -1.82
CA LEU A 120 -19.98 18.24 -1.17
C LEU A 120 -18.48 18.24 -1.48
N LYS A 121 -18.10 18.58 -2.71
CA LYS A 121 -16.69 18.65 -3.11
C LYS A 121 -15.89 19.64 -2.28
N LYS A 122 -16.43 20.82 -1.96
CA LYS A 122 -15.78 21.80 -1.07
C LYS A 122 -15.55 21.25 0.33
N ILE A 123 -16.53 20.53 0.87
CA ILE A 123 -16.44 19.86 2.17
C ILE A 123 -15.36 18.78 2.12
N TYR A 124 -15.39 17.95 1.08
CA TYR A 124 -14.42 16.90 0.82
C TYR A 124 -13.00 17.45 0.73
N GLU A 125 -12.76 18.50 -0.06
CA GLU A 125 -11.43 19.09 -0.23
C GLU A 125 -10.91 19.67 1.09
N SER A 126 -11.78 20.32 1.87
CA SER A 126 -11.45 20.82 3.20
C SER A 126 -11.06 19.67 4.16
N ALA A 127 -11.85 18.60 4.17
CA ALA A 127 -11.59 17.41 4.98
C ALA A 127 -10.27 16.73 4.56
N GLN A 128 -10.02 16.61 3.26
CA GLN A 128 -8.83 15.97 2.71
C GLN A 128 -7.56 16.76 3.05
N ILE A 129 -7.58 18.08 2.91
CA ILE A 129 -6.43 18.94 3.27
C ILE A 129 -6.04 18.73 4.73
N VAL A 130 -7.03 18.71 5.63
CA VAL A 130 -6.75 18.53 7.05
C VAL A 130 -6.34 17.11 7.40
N ALA A 131 -6.95 16.10 6.79
CA ALA A 131 -6.52 14.71 6.93
C ALA A 131 -5.05 14.55 6.53
N ILE A 132 -4.64 15.08 5.38
CA ILE A 132 -3.24 15.04 4.91
C ILE A 132 -2.31 15.76 5.88
N TYR A 133 -2.67 16.98 6.32
CA TYR A 133 -1.85 17.76 7.23
C TYR A 133 -1.60 17.02 8.56
N ILE A 134 -2.66 16.50 9.17
CA ILE A 134 -2.55 15.79 10.45
C ILE A 134 -1.83 14.46 10.28
N ASP A 135 -2.03 13.76 9.17
CA ASP A 135 -1.34 12.49 8.89
C ASP A 135 0.18 12.68 8.67
N LEU A 136 0.59 13.81 8.12
CA LEU A 136 2.01 14.19 8.08
C LEU A 136 2.54 14.48 9.49
N LEU A 137 1.80 15.20 10.33
CA LEU A 137 2.18 15.49 11.72
C LEU A 137 2.15 14.25 12.63
N ALA A 138 1.25 13.31 12.40
CA ALA A 138 1.08 12.12 13.25
C ALA A 138 2.36 11.27 13.34
N ASN A 139 3.24 11.36 12.33
CA ASN A 139 4.56 10.74 12.37
C ASN A 139 5.42 11.18 13.55
N SER A 140 5.32 12.42 13.99
CA SER A 140 6.10 12.93 15.13
C SER A 140 5.41 12.69 16.46
N LEU A 141 4.11 12.42 16.46
CA LEU A 141 3.31 12.19 17.66
C LEU A 141 3.38 10.73 18.15
N ASP A 142 3.77 9.79 17.29
CA ASP A 142 3.80 8.33 17.54
C ASP A 142 2.48 7.80 18.13
N ASP A 143 1.36 8.42 17.76
CA ASP A 143 0.02 8.03 18.21
C ASP A 143 -0.58 7.02 17.24
N ASN A 144 -0.47 5.74 17.60
CA ASN A 144 -1.03 4.64 16.80
C ASN A 144 -2.56 4.74 16.65
N LYS A 145 -3.28 5.22 17.67
CA LYS A 145 -4.75 5.35 17.61
C LYS A 145 -5.16 6.45 16.62
N LEU A 146 -4.49 7.60 16.69
CA LEU A 146 -4.70 8.67 15.71
C LEU A 146 -4.38 8.20 14.29
N THR A 147 -3.30 7.43 14.11
CA THR A 147 -2.91 6.89 12.80
C THR A 147 -3.95 5.93 12.22
N GLU A 148 -4.52 5.05 13.04
CA GLU A 148 -5.61 4.14 12.63
C GLU A 148 -6.89 4.91 12.25
N ILE A 149 -7.22 5.96 13.00
CA ILE A 149 -8.35 6.85 12.71
C ILE A 149 -8.13 7.58 11.39
N LEU A 150 -6.95 8.14 11.15
CA LEU A 150 -6.61 8.80 9.88
C LEU A 150 -6.68 7.84 8.70
N LEU A 151 -6.19 6.61 8.86
CA LEU A 151 -6.33 5.57 7.85
C LEU A 151 -7.83 5.31 7.55
N SER A 152 -8.70 5.23 8.57
CA SER A 152 -10.15 5.08 8.35
C SER A 152 -10.79 6.24 7.61
N ILE A 153 -10.30 7.46 7.83
CA ILE A 153 -10.75 8.66 7.11
C ILE A 153 -10.31 8.59 5.65
N HIS A 154 -9.10 8.13 5.34
CA HIS A 154 -8.68 7.91 3.95
C HIS A 154 -9.53 6.85 3.23
N MET A 155 -9.91 5.79 3.93
CA MET A 155 -10.83 4.77 3.39
C MET A 155 -12.21 5.37 3.09
N LEU A 156 -12.71 6.25 3.97
CA LEU A 156 -13.98 6.95 3.78
C LEU A 156 -13.91 7.97 2.63
N LEU A 157 -12.85 8.79 2.58
CA LEU A 157 -12.59 9.75 1.52
C LEU A 157 -12.60 9.06 0.15
N TYR A 158 -12.02 7.87 0.02
CA TYR A 158 -12.09 7.10 -1.22
C TYR A 158 -13.54 6.81 -1.68
N LEU A 159 -14.43 6.40 -0.77
CA LEU A 159 -15.83 6.13 -1.10
C LEU A 159 -16.58 7.41 -1.49
N VAL A 160 -16.34 8.51 -0.77
CA VAL A 160 -16.98 9.81 -1.07
C VAL A 160 -16.47 10.37 -2.40
N ALA A 161 -15.17 10.27 -2.67
CA ALA A 161 -14.58 10.70 -3.94
C ALA A 161 -15.18 9.99 -5.15
N TYR A 162 -15.64 8.75 -4.98
CA TYR A 162 -16.26 7.96 -6.05
C TYR A 162 -17.57 8.60 -6.56
N VAL A 163 -18.43 9.07 -5.66
CA VAL A 163 -19.68 9.75 -6.05
C VAL A 163 -19.46 11.21 -6.47
N LEU A 164 -18.30 11.78 -6.14
CA LEU A 164 -17.87 13.06 -6.65
C LEU A 164 -17.40 12.92 -8.08
N ASP A 165 -16.12 12.66 -8.37
CA ASP A 165 -15.64 12.59 -9.74
C ASP A 165 -14.28 11.85 -9.85
N SER A 166 -13.91 11.47 -11.08
CA SER A 166 -12.68 10.71 -11.33
C SER A 166 -11.39 11.47 -11.00
N ASN A 167 -11.38 12.80 -11.05
CA ASN A 167 -10.22 13.61 -10.67
C ASN A 167 -10.08 13.69 -9.14
N THR A 168 -11.21 13.82 -8.43
CA THR A 168 -11.26 13.76 -6.98
C THR A 168 -10.80 12.39 -6.47
N LEU A 169 -11.13 11.31 -7.18
CA LEU A 169 -10.64 9.98 -6.84
C LEU A 169 -9.11 9.88 -6.97
N LYS A 170 -8.49 10.45 -8.01
CA LYS A 170 -7.03 10.38 -8.24
C LYS A 170 -6.21 10.98 -7.10
N VAL A 171 -6.74 11.97 -6.38
CA VAL A 171 -6.01 12.62 -5.27
C VAL A 171 -6.07 11.83 -3.94
N THR A 172 -6.77 10.69 -3.88
CA THR A 172 -6.87 9.82 -2.68
C THR A 172 -5.72 8.82 -2.52
N GLN A 173 -4.64 9.01 -3.26
CA GLN A 173 -3.49 8.10 -3.25
C GLN A 173 -2.62 8.26 -2.01
N THR A 174 -1.93 7.19 -1.65
CA THR A 174 -0.97 7.12 -0.54
C THR A 174 0.17 8.11 -0.74
N THR A 175 0.67 8.70 0.33
CA THR A 175 1.92 9.47 0.31
C THR A 175 2.92 8.83 1.23
N THR A 176 4.16 8.67 0.76
CA THR A 176 5.22 7.92 1.46
C THR A 176 5.57 8.53 2.82
N SER A 177 5.36 9.83 2.95
CA SER A 177 5.59 10.61 4.16
C SER A 177 4.48 10.46 5.21
N SER A 178 3.26 10.04 4.84
CA SER A 178 2.13 9.95 5.79
C SER A 178 2.28 8.82 6.81
N ALA A 179 1.76 9.03 8.03
CA ALA A 179 1.75 8.02 9.08
C ALA A 179 0.89 6.81 8.68
N SER A 180 -0.24 7.02 8.03
CA SER A 180 -1.13 5.95 7.51
C SER A 180 -0.40 5.04 6.53
N THR A 181 0.37 5.60 5.58
CA THR A 181 1.17 4.80 4.64
C THR A 181 2.27 4.04 5.36
N LYS A 182 2.95 4.66 6.34
CA LYS A 182 3.96 3.96 7.16
C LYS A 182 3.36 2.85 8.02
N LEU A 183 2.15 3.01 8.55
CA LEU A 183 1.44 1.95 9.27
C LEU A 183 1.26 0.72 8.39
N LEU A 184 0.78 0.90 7.16
CA LEU A 184 0.59 -0.20 6.19
C LEU A 184 1.94 -0.80 5.73
N LYS A 185 2.96 0.03 5.47
CA LYS A 185 4.33 -0.46 5.17
C LYS A 185 4.89 -1.32 6.33
N ARG A 186 4.80 -0.84 7.58
CA ARG A 186 5.24 -1.59 8.79
C ARG A 186 4.53 -2.93 8.90
N ARG A 187 3.23 -2.95 8.61
CA ARG A 187 2.43 -4.18 8.60
C ARG A 187 2.92 -5.19 7.56
N MET A 188 3.22 -4.73 6.34
CA MET A 188 3.81 -5.59 5.31
C MET A 188 5.20 -6.12 5.70
N VAL A 189 6.07 -5.27 6.24
CA VAL A 189 7.41 -5.69 6.70
C VAL A 189 7.29 -6.73 7.81
N LYS A 190 6.37 -6.54 8.77
CA LYS A 190 6.07 -7.54 9.80
C LYS A 190 5.58 -8.88 9.22
N ASN A 191 4.93 -8.85 8.06
CA ASN A 191 4.49 -10.03 7.31
C ASN A 191 5.59 -10.60 6.37
N GLY A 192 6.84 -10.16 6.53
CA GLY A 192 8.02 -10.68 5.84
C GLY A 192 8.37 -9.97 4.53
N TRP A 193 7.64 -8.93 4.14
CA TRP A 193 7.98 -8.15 2.94
C TRP A 193 9.30 -7.40 3.10
N CYS A 194 10.08 -7.36 2.02
CA CYS A 194 11.32 -6.58 1.94
C CYS A 194 11.04 -5.08 1.95
N GLU A 195 11.60 -4.37 2.93
CA GLU A 195 11.44 -2.91 3.07
C GLU A 195 11.89 -2.17 1.80
N LYS A 196 13.09 -2.47 1.27
CA LYS A 196 13.59 -1.91 0.01
C LYS A 196 12.63 -2.09 -1.15
N ARG A 197 12.00 -3.27 -1.27
CA ARG A 197 11.08 -3.56 -2.38
C ARG A 197 9.82 -2.69 -2.27
N LEU A 198 9.36 -2.36 -1.06
CA LEU A 198 8.20 -1.49 -0.84
C LEU A 198 8.42 -0.03 -1.26
N ASN A 199 9.65 0.38 -1.59
CA ASN A 199 9.90 1.70 -2.19
C ASN A 199 9.25 1.88 -3.58
N PHE A 200 8.76 0.80 -4.22
CA PHE A 200 7.96 0.95 -5.44
C PHE A 200 6.75 1.87 -5.24
N LEU A 201 6.22 1.95 -4.01
CA LEU A 201 5.13 2.84 -3.62
C LEU A 201 5.48 4.32 -3.79
N ASP A 202 6.77 4.66 -3.82
CA ASP A 202 7.25 6.02 -4.06
C ASP A 202 7.11 6.38 -5.55
N ALA A 203 7.29 5.40 -6.44
CA ALA A 203 7.16 5.56 -7.89
C ALA A 203 5.72 5.33 -8.39
N SER A 204 4.95 4.49 -7.70
CA SER A 204 3.57 4.16 -8.04
C SER A 204 2.70 4.16 -6.78
N PRO A 205 2.25 5.36 -6.34
CA PRO A 205 1.31 5.49 -5.24
C PRO A 205 0.01 4.72 -5.50
N MET A 206 -0.46 4.00 -4.48
CA MET A 206 -1.70 3.22 -4.55
C MET A 206 -2.83 3.95 -3.83
N PHE A 207 -4.08 3.60 -4.10
CA PHE A 207 -5.19 4.03 -3.23
C PHE A 207 -5.11 3.30 -1.89
N TYR A 208 -5.48 3.97 -0.79
CA TYR A 208 -5.45 3.39 0.55
C TYR A 208 -6.21 2.05 0.66
N PRO A 209 -7.41 1.87 0.08
CA PRO A 209 -8.08 0.56 0.12
C PRO A 209 -7.30 -0.56 -0.56
N ALA A 210 -6.67 -0.27 -1.71
CA ALA A 210 -5.86 -1.24 -2.42
C ALA A 210 -4.59 -1.58 -1.63
N PHE A 211 -3.93 -0.56 -1.05
CA PHE A 211 -2.73 -0.78 -0.24
C PHE A 211 -3.05 -1.55 1.04
N TYR A 212 -4.17 -1.23 1.70
CA TYR A 212 -4.65 -1.97 2.85
C TYR A 212 -4.93 -3.43 2.49
N PHE A 213 -5.59 -3.71 1.36
CA PHE A 213 -5.85 -5.08 0.90
C PHE A 213 -4.56 -5.89 0.64
N LEU A 214 -3.49 -5.24 0.18
CA LEU A 214 -2.20 -5.87 -0.07
C LEU A 214 -1.33 -6.00 1.19
N SER A 215 -1.71 -5.37 2.30
CA SER A 215 -0.91 -5.39 3.52
C SER A 215 -0.87 -6.74 4.28
N PRO A 216 -1.94 -7.58 4.27
CA PRO A 216 -1.96 -8.87 4.94
C PRO A 216 -1.20 -10.00 4.24
N PRO A 217 -1.30 -10.21 2.90
CA PRO A 217 -0.66 -11.34 2.24
C PRO A 217 0.84 -11.40 2.50
N LYS A 218 1.38 -12.60 2.67
CA LYS A 218 2.83 -12.84 2.76
C LYS A 218 3.48 -12.65 1.39
N PRO A 219 4.74 -12.21 1.33
CA PRO A 219 5.42 -12.05 0.05
C PRO A 219 5.57 -13.39 -0.67
N PRO A 220 5.66 -13.37 -2.01
CA PRO A 220 6.07 -14.55 -2.76
C PRO A 220 7.40 -15.08 -2.21
N ARG A 221 7.50 -16.41 -2.06
CA ARG A 221 8.71 -17.10 -1.58
C ARG A 221 9.09 -16.83 -0.11
N ILE A 222 8.16 -16.44 0.76
CA ILE A 222 8.41 -16.28 2.21
C ILE A 222 9.12 -17.48 2.87
N ASN A 223 8.90 -18.71 2.38
CA ASN A 223 9.54 -19.93 2.89
C ASN A 223 10.98 -20.13 2.39
N ALA A 224 11.37 -19.42 1.33
CA ALA A 224 12.65 -19.58 0.66
C ALA A 224 13.55 -18.33 0.76
N GLU A 225 12.98 -17.15 0.90
CA GLU A 225 13.68 -15.87 1.06
C GLU A 225 13.38 -15.29 2.46
N ASP A 226 14.41 -14.95 3.22
CA ASP A 226 14.31 -14.17 4.45
C ASP A 226 14.79 -12.74 4.20
N HIS A 227 13.90 -11.79 4.44
CA HIS A 227 14.10 -10.36 4.23
C HIS A 227 14.23 -9.57 5.53
N SER A 228 14.34 -10.24 6.68
CA SER A 228 14.40 -9.64 8.02
C SER A 228 15.56 -8.65 8.21
N SER A 229 16.65 -8.84 7.45
CA SER A 229 17.84 -7.98 7.47
C SER A 229 17.82 -6.86 6.43
N CYS A 230 16.76 -6.73 5.63
CA CYS A 230 16.67 -5.65 4.64
C CYS A 230 16.40 -4.30 5.31
N SER A 231 16.88 -3.24 4.69
CA SER A 231 16.60 -1.85 5.05
C SER A 231 15.86 -1.14 3.90
N SER A 232 15.44 0.10 4.12
CA SER A 232 14.84 0.95 3.08
C SER A 232 15.77 1.21 1.89
N ASP A 233 17.09 1.18 2.08
CA ASP A 233 18.08 1.46 1.03
C ASP A 233 18.70 0.19 0.42
N ARG A 234 18.66 -0.95 1.13
CA ARG A 234 19.33 -2.17 0.70
C ARG A 234 18.52 -3.44 0.94
N CYS A 235 18.41 -4.27 -0.10
CA CYS A 235 17.90 -5.63 0.01
C CYS A 235 19.04 -6.56 0.42
N LEU A 236 18.97 -7.13 1.62
CA LEU A 236 19.92 -8.09 2.19
C LEU A 236 19.28 -9.48 2.34
N VAL A 237 18.56 -9.89 1.30
CA VAL A 237 17.85 -11.17 1.28
C VAL A 237 18.81 -12.33 1.52
N THR A 238 18.49 -13.18 2.48
CA THR A 238 19.12 -14.50 2.62
C THR A 238 18.18 -15.51 1.99
N SER A 239 18.69 -16.31 1.06
CA SER A 239 17.85 -17.20 0.24
C SER A 239 18.26 -18.64 0.45
N LYS A 240 17.32 -19.55 0.71
CA LYS A 240 17.57 -21.00 0.71
C LYS A 240 17.65 -21.57 -0.71
N LEU A 241 17.49 -20.74 -1.74
CA LEU A 241 17.57 -21.12 -3.17
C LEU A 241 19.02 -21.36 -3.65
N PHE A 242 19.98 -21.55 -2.74
CA PHE A 242 21.39 -21.81 -3.04
C PHE A 242 21.67 -23.12 -3.79
N LYS A 243 20.65 -23.97 -3.96
CA LYS A 243 20.74 -25.18 -4.78
C LYS A 243 20.06 -24.93 -6.13
N PRO A 244 20.83 -24.58 -7.17
CA PRO A 244 20.31 -24.60 -8.53
C PRO A 244 19.70 -25.96 -8.89
N LEU A 245 18.63 -25.92 -9.67
CA LEU A 245 17.98 -27.12 -10.20
C LEU A 245 18.84 -27.72 -11.31
N HIS A 246 19.00 -29.04 -11.27
CA HIS A 246 19.55 -29.80 -12.39
C HIS A 246 18.42 -30.39 -13.23
N ARG A 247 18.75 -30.81 -14.46
CA ARG A 247 17.80 -31.47 -15.37
C ARG A 247 17.17 -32.73 -14.76
N THR A 248 17.90 -33.44 -13.90
CA THR A 248 17.45 -34.66 -13.20
C THR A 248 17.98 -34.68 -11.77
N ASP A 249 17.24 -35.31 -10.85
CA ASP A 249 17.71 -35.56 -9.49
C ASP A 249 19.01 -36.38 -9.49
N GLY A 250 19.99 -35.96 -8.69
CA GLY A 250 21.30 -36.61 -8.59
C GLY A 250 22.27 -36.34 -9.74
N CYS A 251 22.00 -35.36 -10.62
CA CYS A 251 22.95 -34.95 -11.65
C CYS A 251 24.27 -34.45 -11.05
N LEU A 252 25.39 -34.92 -11.59
CA LEU A 252 26.75 -34.54 -11.18
C LEU A 252 27.47 -33.72 -12.25
N CYS A 253 26.72 -32.95 -13.05
CA CYS A 253 27.32 -32.16 -14.12
C CYS A 253 28.23 -31.06 -13.56
N GLU A 254 29.31 -30.78 -14.27
CA GLU A 254 30.25 -29.74 -13.88
C GLU A 254 29.65 -28.34 -14.01
N ASP A 255 30.19 -27.44 -13.21
CA ASP A 255 29.96 -26.02 -13.26
C ASP A 255 30.79 -25.36 -14.38
N VAL A 256 30.18 -24.39 -15.04
CA VAL A 256 30.81 -23.49 -16.01
C VAL A 256 30.91 -22.12 -15.34
N VAL A 257 32.13 -21.78 -14.90
CA VAL A 257 32.40 -20.59 -14.09
C VAL A 257 32.63 -19.37 -14.97
N VAL A 258 32.10 -18.22 -14.57
CA VAL A 258 32.41 -16.93 -15.18
C VAL A 258 33.66 -16.34 -14.53
N PRO A 259 34.65 -15.84 -15.29
CA PRO A 259 35.80 -15.10 -14.77
C PRO A 259 35.44 -13.79 -14.04
N VAL A 260 35.01 -13.86 -12.78
CA VAL A 260 34.45 -12.71 -12.03
C VAL A 260 35.46 -11.55 -11.89
N ASP A 261 36.75 -11.84 -11.71
CA ASP A 261 37.78 -10.79 -11.62
C ASP A 261 37.84 -9.91 -12.89
N ARG A 262 37.55 -10.50 -14.05
CA ARG A 262 37.48 -9.75 -15.31
C ARG A 262 36.24 -8.88 -15.39
N VAL A 263 35.11 -9.34 -14.83
CA VAL A 263 33.89 -8.53 -14.66
C VAL A 263 34.21 -7.31 -13.80
N TYR A 264 34.85 -7.49 -12.64
CA TYR A 264 35.23 -6.39 -11.76
C TYR A 264 36.15 -5.39 -12.45
N THR A 265 37.16 -5.89 -13.18
CA THR A 265 38.09 -5.02 -13.91
C THR A 265 37.38 -4.11 -14.91
N ILE A 266 36.46 -4.64 -15.71
CA ILE A 266 35.72 -3.86 -16.71
C ILE A 266 34.80 -2.84 -16.03
N VAL A 267 34.04 -3.25 -15.01
CA VAL A 267 33.13 -2.36 -14.28
C VAL A 267 33.91 -1.24 -13.57
N ALA A 268 35.04 -1.54 -12.94
CA ALA A 268 35.89 -0.54 -12.28
C ALA A 268 36.44 0.52 -13.26
N SER A 269 36.63 0.14 -14.52
CA SER A 269 37.01 1.07 -15.61
C SER A 269 35.82 1.84 -16.22
N GLY A 270 34.61 1.69 -15.69
CA GLY A 270 33.39 2.32 -16.21
C GLY A 270 32.80 1.64 -17.46
N GLY A 271 33.28 0.44 -17.83
CA GLY A 271 32.82 -0.33 -18.97
C GLY A 271 31.65 -1.27 -18.65
N ILE A 272 31.04 -1.84 -19.70
CA ILE A 272 29.97 -2.83 -19.59
C ILE A 272 30.56 -4.22 -19.92
N PRO A 273 30.61 -5.17 -18.98
CA PRO A 273 31.08 -6.53 -19.24
C PRO A 273 30.02 -7.34 -19.99
N LEU A 274 30.44 -8.07 -21.02
CA LEU A 274 29.64 -9.07 -21.72
C LEU A 274 30.22 -10.46 -21.50
N VAL A 275 29.35 -11.46 -21.35
CA VAL A 275 29.74 -12.88 -21.34
C VAL A 275 29.65 -13.43 -22.76
N ARG A 276 30.77 -13.89 -23.28
CA ARG A 276 30.88 -14.58 -24.57
C ARG A 276 30.99 -16.08 -24.32
N ILE A 277 30.07 -16.84 -24.91
CA ILE A 277 30.09 -18.30 -24.87
C ILE A 277 30.99 -18.79 -26.02
N THR A 278 32.06 -19.49 -25.69
CA THR A 278 32.96 -20.13 -26.66
C THR A 278 32.92 -21.65 -26.50
N ARG A 279 33.43 -22.36 -27.52
CA ARG A 279 33.68 -23.79 -27.42
C ARG A 279 35.16 -24.03 -27.66
N SER A 280 35.80 -24.74 -26.74
CA SER A 280 37.18 -25.16 -26.91
C SER A 280 37.30 -26.15 -28.07
N PRO A 281 38.51 -26.38 -28.61
CA PRO A 281 38.75 -27.40 -29.64
C PRO A 281 38.30 -28.81 -29.23
N LEU A 282 38.23 -29.08 -27.92
CA LEU A 282 37.75 -30.34 -27.35
C LEU A 282 36.22 -30.36 -27.16
N GLY A 283 35.50 -29.34 -27.63
CA GLY A 283 34.04 -29.23 -27.55
C GLY A 283 33.51 -28.76 -26.18
N LYS A 284 34.38 -28.36 -25.25
CA LYS A 284 33.96 -27.87 -23.93
C LYS A 284 33.42 -26.45 -24.04
N ILE A 285 32.26 -26.18 -23.44
CA ILE A 285 31.71 -24.83 -23.33
C ILE A 285 32.54 -24.04 -22.32
N GLU A 286 32.95 -22.84 -22.72
CA GLU A 286 33.72 -21.90 -21.91
C GLU A 286 33.04 -20.52 -21.92
N LEU A 287 33.14 -19.81 -20.80
CA LEU A 287 32.60 -18.46 -20.64
C LEU A 287 33.75 -17.47 -20.54
N GLU A 288 33.81 -16.55 -21.49
CA GLU A 288 34.79 -15.48 -21.52
C GLU A 288 34.10 -14.15 -21.21
N VAL A 289 34.78 -13.26 -20.48
CA VAL A 289 34.27 -11.92 -20.18
C VAL A 289 35.01 -10.89 -21.03
N VAL A 290 34.27 -10.20 -21.89
CA VAL A 290 34.79 -9.19 -22.82
C VAL A 290 34.10 -7.84 -22.62
N PRO A 291 34.79 -6.71 -22.82
CA PRO A 291 34.15 -5.40 -22.75
C PRO A 291 33.21 -5.18 -23.93
N TYR A 292 32.07 -4.54 -23.68
CA TYR A 292 31.17 -4.06 -24.72
C TYR A 292 31.88 -3.07 -25.66
N THR A 293 31.57 -3.19 -26.94
CA THR A 293 31.91 -2.21 -27.98
C THR A 293 30.67 -1.86 -28.80
N PRO A 294 30.61 -0.71 -29.50
CA PRO A 294 29.49 -0.36 -30.37
C PRO A 294 29.17 -1.39 -31.47
N SER A 295 30.13 -2.25 -31.82
CA SER A 295 29.94 -3.35 -32.78
C SER A 295 29.51 -4.68 -32.14
N SER A 296 29.41 -4.74 -30.82
CA SER A 296 29.03 -5.94 -30.09
C SER A 296 27.54 -6.25 -30.30
N ARG A 297 27.25 -7.48 -30.75
CA ARG A 297 25.89 -8.02 -30.78
C ARG A 297 25.72 -8.93 -29.57
N PHE A 298 24.71 -8.68 -28.76
CA PHE A 298 24.45 -9.44 -27.54
C PHE A 298 22.95 -9.65 -27.32
N ILE A 299 22.62 -10.62 -26.46
CA ILE A 299 21.27 -10.84 -25.95
C ILE A 299 21.31 -10.52 -24.47
N ALA A 300 20.39 -9.68 -24.01
CA ALA A 300 20.21 -9.41 -22.59
C ALA A 300 19.21 -10.43 -22.00
N ILE A 301 19.58 -11.05 -20.88
CA ILE A 301 18.72 -11.96 -20.12
C ILE A 301 18.50 -11.34 -18.75
N SER A 302 17.24 -11.15 -18.34
CA SER A 302 16.86 -10.65 -17.01
C SER A 302 16.19 -11.74 -16.17
N HIS A 303 16.10 -11.55 -14.85
CA HIS A 303 15.48 -12.48 -13.89
C HIS A 303 16.12 -13.86 -13.72
N VAL A 304 17.39 -14.02 -14.13
CA VAL A 304 18.14 -15.28 -14.00
C VAL A 304 18.09 -15.90 -12.60
N TRP A 305 18.09 -15.12 -11.51
CA TRP A 305 18.07 -15.70 -10.15
C TRP A 305 16.67 -16.12 -9.66
N GLY A 306 15.64 -16.02 -10.51
CA GLY A 306 14.30 -16.53 -10.21
C GLY A 306 14.23 -18.06 -10.27
N ASP A 307 13.44 -18.66 -9.38
CA ASP A 307 13.01 -20.07 -9.47
C ASP A 307 14.12 -21.13 -9.43
N GLN A 308 15.23 -20.87 -8.72
CA GLN A 308 16.35 -21.82 -8.55
C GLN A 308 17.02 -22.23 -9.87
N GLN A 309 16.82 -21.49 -10.96
CA GLN A 309 17.41 -21.85 -12.25
C GLN A 309 18.89 -21.45 -12.33
N PHE A 310 19.30 -20.43 -11.59
CA PHE A 310 20.65 -19.89 -11.56
C PHE A 310 20.97 -19.53 -10.11
N GLY A 311 22.05 -20.06 -9.50
CA GLY A 311 22.12 -20.04 -8.04
C GLY A 311 23.35 -20.56 -7.31
N SER A 312 24.51 -20.72 -7.94
CA SER A 312 25.70 -21.15 -7.18
C SER A 312 26.36 -19.98 -6.44
N ALA A 313 26.97 -20.26 -5.29
CA ALA A 313 27.84 -19.31 -4.59
C ALA A 313 29.06 -18.86 -5.42
N GLN A 314 29.32 -19.52 -6.56
CA GLN A 314 30.48 -19.31 -7.43
C GLN A 314 30.15 -18.51 -8.70
N ASN A 315 28.93 -17.97 -8.86
CA ASN A 315 28.49 -17.30 -10.09
C ASN A 315 28.74 -18.15 -11.35
N CYS A 316 28.33 -19.41 -11.30
CA CYS A 316 28.51 -20.40 -12.38
C CYS A 316 27.17 -20.94 -12.87
N LEU A 317 27.20 -21.58 -14.04
CA LEU A 317 26.07 -22.30 -14.64
C LEU A 317 26.38 -23.79 -14.70
N HIS A 318 25.38 -24.65 -14.47
CA HIS A 318 25.54 -26.07 -14.73
C HIS A 318 25.55 -26.37 -16.23
N LYS A 319 26.25 -27.44 -16.64
CA LYS A 319 26.24 -27.91 -18.03
C LYS A 319 24.91 -28.54 -18.50
N CYS A 320 24.02 -28.89 -17.57
CA CYS A 320 22.81 -29.67 -17.84
C CYS A 320 21.59 -28.81 -18.17
#